data_AF-A0A946DUD0-F1
#
_entry.id   AF-A0A946DUD0-F1
#
_cell.length_a   1.000
_cell.length_b   1.000
_cell.length_c   1.000
_cell.angle_alpha   90.00
_cell.angle_beta   90.00
_cell.angle_gamma   90.00
#
_symmetry.space_group_name_H-M   'P 1'
#
loop_
_entity.id
_entity.type
_entity.pdbx_description
1 polymer ?
#
loop_
_entity_poly.entity_id
_entity_poly.type
_entity_poly.pdbx_seq_one_letter_code
_entity_poly.pdbx_strand_id
1 'polypeptide(L)'
;MEWYTILISQVRVVPFLIIYCVGSILAAVRWNRHPTVSLLALCAFGILLANLAMSVVLQVWQFGAHDRGVDAEEIGRVFGAVAMIRTFLSVIAWSLLLTALFGWRHTDQALYDE
;
A
#
# COMPACT_ATOMS: atom_id res chain seq x y z
N MET A 1 4.52 18.88 -23.50
CA MET A 1 3.20 18.85 -22.82
C MET A 1 2.96 17.53 -22.06
N GLU A 2 4.00 16.75 -21.75
CA GLU A 2 3.90 15.43 -21.10
C GLU A 2 3.70 15.50 -19.57
N TRP A 3 4.15 16.58 -18.93
CA TRP A 3 4.14 16.72 -17.46
C TRP A 3 2.73 16.86 -16.86
N TYR A 4 1.77 17.36 -17.63
CA TYR A 4 0.38 17.56 -17.19
C TYR A 4 -0.35 16.22 -17.00
N THR A 5 -0.09 15.26 -17.87
CA THR A 5 -0.64 13.90 -17.82
C THR A 5 -0.16 13.16 -16.57
N ILE A 6 1.10 13.37 -16.18
CA ILE A 6 1.68 12.80 -14.96
C ILE A 6 0.97 13.37 -13.73
N LEU A 7 0.77 14.70 -13.65
CA LEU A 7 0.07 15.33 -12.52
C LEU A 7 -1.39 14.88 -12.39
N ILE A 8 -2.12 14.75 -13.50
CA ILE A 8 -3.50 14.24 -13.48
C ILE A 8 -3.56 12.77 -13.05
N SER A 9 -2.57 11.96 -13.43
CA SER A 9 -2.52 10.56 -13.00
C SER A 9 -2.41 10.43 -11.47
N GLN A 10 -1.71 11.37 -10.81
CA GLN A 10 -1.53 11.38 -9.36
C GLN A 10 -2.84 11.68 -8.60
N VAL A 11 -3.76 12.46 -9.20
CA VAL A 11 -5.07 12.78 -8.59
C VAL A 11 -5.87 11.51 -8.26
N ARG A 12 -5.75 10.44 -9.06
CA ARG A 12 -6.42 9.16 -8.80
C ARG A 12 -5.87 8.44 -7.57
N VAL A 13 -4.64 8.75 -7.16
CA VAL A 13 -3.93 8.09 -6.05
C VAL A 13 -4.12 8.87 -4.73
N VAL A 14 -4.48 10.15 -4.80
CA VAL A 14 -4.78 11.02 -3.65
C VAL A 14 -5.79 10.42 -2.65
N PRO A 15 -6.97 9.92 -3.06
CA PRO A 15 -7.94 9.36 -2.10
C PRO A 15 -7.39 8.13 -1.35
N PHE A 16 -6.59 7.30 -2.02
CA PHE A 16 -5.93 6.15 -1.37
C PHE A 16 -4.87 6.60 -0.36
N LEU A 17 -4.08 7.62 -0.70
CA LEU A 17 -3.12 8.23 0.22
C LEU A 17 -3.81 8.77 1.48
N ILE A 18 -4.96 9.42 1.34
CA ILE A 18 -5.75 9.92 2.47
C ILE A 18 -6.20 8.74 3.36
N ILE A 19 -6.74 7.67 2.76
CA ILE A 19 -7.17 6.47 3.51
C ILE A 19 -5.97 5.84 4.24
N TYR A 20 -4.82 5.71 3.59
CA TYR A 20 -3.62 5.13 4.21
C TYR A 20 -3.04 6.00 5.32
N CYS A 21 -3.02 7.32 5.14
CA CYS A 21 -2.60 8.25 6.20
C CYS A 21 -3.56 8.23 7.38
N VAL A 22 -4.87 8.32 7.14
CA VAL A 22 -5.88 8.32 8.20
C VAL A 22 -5.88 7.00 8.96
N GLY A 23 -5.78 5.88 8.24
CA GLY A 23 -5.68 4.55 8.85
C GLY A 23 -4.39 4.38 9.68
N SER A 24 -3.25 4.88 9.19
CA SER A 24 -1.98 4.85 9.93
C SER A 24 -2.04 5.71 11.20
N ILE A 25 -2.64 6.90 11.12
CA ILE A 25 -2.82 7.81 12.25
C ILE A 25 -3.77 7.19 13.29
N LEU A 26 -4.91 6.62 12.86
CA LEU A 26 -5.84 5.94 13.76
C LEU A 26 -5.19 4.73 14.46
N ALA A 27 -4.38 3.95 13.74
CA ALA A 27 -3.63 2.85 14.32
C ALA A 27 -2.62 3.36 15.36
N ALA A 28 -1.84 4.40 15.02
CA ALA A 28 -0.84 5.00 15.90
C ALA A 28 -1.45 5.66 17.16
N VAL A 29 -2.59 6.35 17.02
CA VAL A 29 -3.28 6.99 18.14
C VAL A 29 -3.90 5.95 19.09
N ARG A 30 -4.32 4.79 18.57
CA ARG A 30 -4.94 3.72 19.37
C ARG A 30 -3.92 2.70 19.93
N TRP A 31 -2.61 2.96 19.78
CA TRP A 31 -1.51 2.09 20.20
C TRP A 31 -1.54 1.71 21.68
N ASN A 32 -1.97 2.62 22.56
CA ASN A 32 -2.00 2.38 24.01
C ASN A 32 -3.07 1.39 24.48
N ARG A 33 -4.05 1.01 23.64
CA ARG A 33 -5.08 0.02 24.03
C ARG A 33 -4.81 -1.39 23.50
N HIS A 34 -4.25 -1.55 22.30
CA HIS A 34 -4.01 -2.87 21.69
C HIS A 34 -2.73 -2.89 20.82
N PRO A 35 -1.54 -3.15 21.41
CA PRO A 35 -0.25 -3.05 20.72
C PRO A 35 -0.12 -4.04 19.55
N THR A 36 -0.68 -5.25 19.66
CA THR A 36 -0.60 -6.28 18.61
C THR A 36 -1.38 -5.90 17.35
N VAL A 37 -2.57 -5.31 17.53
CA VAL A 37 -3.43 -4.86 16.43
C VAL A 37 -2.81 -3.66 15.70
N SER A 38 -2.18 -2.75 16.46
CA SER A 38 -1.53 -1.58 15.89
C SER A 38 -0.25 -1.92 15.10
N LEU A 39 0.49 -2.94 15.52
CA LEU A 39 1.67 -3.43 14.79
C LEU A 39 1.28 -4.06 13.44
N LEU A 40 0.21 -4.87 13.41
CA LEU A 40 -0.34 -5.44 12.16
C LEU A 40 -0.80 -4.35 11.19
N ALA A 41 -1.49 -3.33 11.70
CA ALA A 41 -1.92 -2.18 10.90
C ALA A 41 -0.73 -1.38 10.37
N LEU A 42 0.29 -1.09 11.20
CA LEU A 42 1.51 -0.41 10.75
C LEU A 42 2.25 -1.20 9.67
N CYS A 43 2.39 -2.51 9.82
CA CYS A 43 2.99 -3.36 8.80
C CYS A 43 2.20 -3.30 7.49
N ALA A 44 0.87 -3.37 7.56
CA ALA A 44 0.03 -3.26 6.36
C ALA A 44 0.17 -1.90 5.66
N PHE A 45 0.13 -0.80 6.41
CA PHE A 45 0.34 0.54 5.84
C PHE A 45 1.76 0.72 5.31
N GLY A 46 2.78 0.17 5.98
CA GLY A 46 4.16 0.16 5.49
C GLY A 46 4.31 -0.57 4.17
N ILE A 47 3.68 -1.74 4.03
CA ILE A 47 3.66 -2.49 2.76
C ILE A 47 2.95 -1.70 1.66
N LEU A 48 1.82 -1.05 1.97
CA LEU A 48 1.09 -0.22 1.00
C LEU A 48 1.88 1.03 0.58
N LEU A 49 2.62 1.65 1.50
CA LEU A 49 3.53 2.76 1.21
C LEU A 49 4.69 2.32 0.32
N ALA A 50 5.33 1.18 0.63
CA ALA A 50 6.37 0.61 -0.23
C ALA A 50 5.83 0.31 -1.63
N ASN A 51 4.59 -0.21 -1.71
CA ASN A 51 3.90 -0.49 -2.96
C ASN A 51 3.66 0.79 -3.78
N LEU A 52 3.36 1.92 -3.13
CA LEU A 52 3.23 3.23 -3.77
C LEU A 52 4.60 3.74 -4.26
N ALA A 53 5.63 3.70 -3.41
CA ALA A 53 6.98 4.13 -3.78
C ALA A 53 7.52 3.35 -4.99
N MET A 54 7.29 2.04 -5.04
CA MET A 54 7.66 1.19 -6.16
C MET A 54 6.99 1.62 -7.47
N SER A 55 5.76 2.13 -7.41
CA SER A 55 5.05 2.70 -8.56
C SER A 55 5.75 3.93 -9.12
N VAL A 56 6.23 4.80 -8.23
CA VAL A 56 6.93 6.04 -8.61
C VAL A 56 8.28 5.71 -9.23
N VAL A 57 9.04 4.79 -8.60
CA VAL A 57 10.35 4.34 -9.12
C VAL A 57 10.20 3.71 -10.51
N LEU A 58 9.18 2.85 -10.70
CA LEU A 58 8.88 2.25 -12.00
C LEU A 58 8.56 3.29 -13.09
N GLN A 59 7.76 4.32 -12.77
CA GLN A 59 7.47 5.39 -13.72
C GLN A 59 8.75 6.15 -14.10
N VAL A 60 9.57 6.54 -13.12
CA VAL A 60 10.83 7.26 -13.38
C VAL A 60 11.78 6.39 -14.22
N TRP A 61 11.88 5.10 -13.91
CA TRP A 61 12.68 4.16 -14.68
C TRP A 61 12.16 4.01 -16.12
N GLN A 62 10.83 3.92 -16.32
CA GLN A 62 10.22 3.81 -17.64
C GLN A 62 10.54 5.01 -18.52
N PHE A 63 10.47 6.24 -18.00
CA PHE A 63 10.84 7.44 -18.75
C PHE A 63 12.32 7.39 -19.18
N GLY A 64 13.22 7.01 -18.26
CA GLY A 64 14.64 6.85 -18.60
C GLY A 64 14.95 5.68 -19.56
N ALA A 65 14.14 4.63 -19.55
CA ALA A 65 14.26 3.49 -20.46
C ALA A 65 13.78 3.85 -21.87
N HIS A 66 12.70 4.64 -21.98
CA HIS A 66 12.21 5.17 -23.25
C HIS A 66 13.25 6.06 -23.95
N ASP A 67 13.90 6.96 -23.20
CA ASP A 67 14.96 7.84 -23.74
C ASP A 67 16.20 7.07 -24.23
N ARG A 68 16.44 5.86 -23.70
CA ARG A 68 17.53 4.99 -24.10
C ARG A 68 17.17 4.03 -25.24
N GLY A 69 15.93 4.09 -25.74
CA GLY A 69 15.44 3.21 -26.80
C GLY A 69 15.29 1.74 -26.37
N VAL A 70 15.07 1.49 -25.08
CA VAL A 70 14.83 0.13 -24.57
C VAL A 70 13.58 -0.45 -25.22
N ASP A 71 13.65 -1.72 -25.62
CA ASP A 71 12.61 -2.38 -26.37
C ASP A 71 11.32 -2.53 -25.55
N ALA A 72 10.16 -2.38 -26.20
CA ALA A 72 8.87 -2.38 -25.52
C ALA A 72 8.57 -3.72 -24.83
N GLU A 73 9.10 -4.83 -25.37
CA GLU A 73 8.96 -6.16 -24.79
C GLU A 73 9.70 -6.28 -23.44
N GLU A 74 10.90 -5.69 -23.33
CA GLU A 74 11.70 -5.72 -22.10
C GLU A 74 11.06 -4.88 -21.00
N ILE A 75 10.54 -3.70 -21.36
CA ILE A 75 9.74 -2.85 -20.46
C ILE A 75 8.51 -3.63 -19.96
N GLY A 76 7.80 -4.32 -20.87
CA GLY A 76 6.64 -5.15 -20.52
C GLY A 76 6.96 -6.26 -19.52
N ARG A 77 8.10 -6.96 -19.69
CA ARG A 77 8.52 -8.02 -18.74
C ARG A 77 8.83 -7.47 -17.35
N VAL A 78 9.56 -6.36 -17.26
CA VAL A 78 9.87 -5.73 -15.98
C VAL A 78 8.60 -5.26 -15.27
N PHE A 79 7.69 -4.60 -16.01
CA PHE A 79 6.40 -4.17 -15.46
C PHE A 79 5.54 -5.35 -15.00
N GLY A 80 5.48 -6.43 -15.77
CA GLY A 80 4.75 -7.65 -15.40
C GLY A 80 5.28 -8.29 -14.12
N ALA A 81 6.60 -8.47 -14.02
CA ALA A 81 7.24 -9.04 -12.83
C ALA A 81 6.99 -8.19 -11.58
N VAL A 82 7.14 -6.86 -11.70
CA VAL A 82 6.92 -5.96 -10.56
C VAL A 82 5.43 -5.88 -10.20
N ALA A 83 4.52 -5.86 -11.18
CA ALA A 83 3.07 -5.87 -10.91
C ALA A 83 2.64 -7.12 -10.14
N MET A 84 3.23 -8.27 -10.44
CA MET A 84 2.97 -9.52 -9.72
C MET A 84 3.41 -9.42 -8.25
N ILE A 85 4.64 -8.97 -8.00
CA ILE A 85 5.14 -8.75 -6.62
C ILE A 85 4.25 -7.75 -5.87
N ARG A 86 3.90 -6.63 -6.51
CA ARG A 86 3.02 -5.60 -5.93
C ARG A 86 1.64 -6.14 -5.58
N THR A 87 1.12 -7.09 -6.37
CA THR A 87 -0.18 -7.71 -6.12
C THR A 87 -0.12 -8.62 -4.89
N PHE A 88 0.92 -9.44 -4.77
CA PHE A 88 1.14 -10.27 -3.56
C PHE A 88 1.28 -9.41 -2.31
N LEU A 89 2.08 -8.35 -2.35
CA LEU A 89 2.22 -7.41 -1.25
C LEU A 89 0.88 -6.75 -0.87
N SER A 90 0.07 -6.38 -1.86
CA SER A 90 -1.26 -5.82 -1.64
C SER A 90 -2.18 -6.82 -0.93
N VAL A 91 -2.22 -8.08 -1.37
CA VAL A 91 -3.03 -9.13 -0.74
C VAL A 91 -2.62 -9.35 0.72
N ILE A 92 -1.32 -9.40 1.00
CA ILE A 92 -0.80 -9.54 2.37
C ILE A 92 -1.22 -8.33 3.22
N ALA A 93 -1.05 -7.11 2.70
CA ALA A 93 -1.43 -5.89 3.41
C ALA A 93 -2.94 -5.83 3.71
N TRP A 94 -3.79 -6.17 2.75
CA TRP A 94 -5.23 -6.23 2.96
C TRP A 94 -5.63 -7.31 3.96
N SER A 95 -4.98 -8.47 3.92
CA SER A 95 -5.23 -9.56 4.88
C SER A 95 -4.84 -9.15 6.31
N LEU A 96 -3.71 -8.45 6.47
CA LEU A 96 -3.27 -7.86 7.73
C LEU A 96 -4.27 -6.80 8.22
N LEU A 97 -4.76 -5.91 7.35
CA LEU A 97 -5.77 -4.92 7.70
C LEU A 97 -7.08 -5.56 8.15
N LEU A 98 -7.57 -6.58 7.43
CA LEU A 98 -8.79 -7.30 7.80
C LEU A 98 -8.61 -8.04 9.13
N THR A 99 -7.46 -8.67 9.34
CA THR A 99 -7.13 -9.34 10.61
C THR A 99 -7.09 -8.33 11.77
N ALA A 100 -6.49 -7.16 11.55
CA ALA A 100 -6.47 -6.08 12.53
C ALA A 100 -7.87 -5.53 12.82
N LEU A 101 -8.72 -5.40 11.79
CA LEU A 101 -10.09 -4.90 11.92
C LEU A 101 -10.99 -5.87 12.70
N PHE A 102 -10.94 -7.17 12.37
CA PHE A 102 -11.82 -8.19 12.95
C PHE A 102 -11.25 -8.86 14.20
N GLY A 103 -9.94 -8.81 14.43
CA GLY A 103 -9.27 -9.41 15.59
C GLY A 103 -9.71 -8.82 16.93
N TRP A 104 -10.36 -7.66 16.93
CA TRP A 104 -10.87 -7.01 18.13
C TRP A 104 -12.21 -7.58 18.63
N ARG A 105 -12.99 -8.29 17.79
CA ARG A 105 -14.33 -8.75 18.16
C ARG A 105 -14.34 -9.88 19.22
N HIS A 106 -13.21 -10.57 19.43
CA HIS A 106 -13.15 -11.64 20.43
C HIS A 106 -12.76 -11.19 21.84
N THR A 107 -12.26 -9.96 22.03
CA THR A 107 -11.90 -9.48 23.38
C THR A 107 -13.13 -9.07 24.20
N ASP A 108 -14.20 -8.56 23.57
CA ASP A 108 -15.41 -8.15 24.29
C ASP A 108 -16.23 -9.33 24.84
N GLN A 109 -16.19 -10.51 24.20
CA GLN A 109 -16.97 -11.66 24.66
C GLN A 109 -16.42 -12.28 25.95
N ALA A 110 -15.09 -12.24 26.16
CA ALA A 110 -14.46 -12.81 27.35
C ALA A 110 -14.73 -12.02 28.64
N LEU A 111 -15.23 -10.77 28.55
CA LEU A 111 -15.49 -9.92 29.71
C LEU A 111 -16.93 -10.05 30.26
N TYR A 112 -17.82 -10.74 29.53
CA TYR A 112 -19.21 -10.99 29.94
C TYR A 112 -19.48 -12.45 30.35
N ASP A 113 -18.46 -13.31 30.24
CA ASP A 113 -18.50 -14.72 30.63
C ASP A 113 -17.92 -14.97 32.06
N GLU A 114 -17.63 -13.91 32.82
CA GLU A 114 -17.28 -13.94 34.26
C GLU A 114 -18.45 -13.46 35.14
#